data_AF-A0A224XZB1-F1
#
_entry.id   AF-A0A224XZB1-F1
#
_cell.length_a   1.000
_cell.length_b   1.000
_cell.length_c   1.000
_cell.angle_alpha   90.00
_cell.angle_beta   90.00
_cell.angle_gamma   90.00
#
_symmetry.space_group_name_H-M   'P 1'
#
loop_
_entity.id
_entity.type
_entity.pdbx_description
1 polymer ?
#
loop_
_entity_poly.entity_id
_entity_poly.type
_entity_poly.pdbx_seq_one_letter_code
_entity_poly.pdbx_strand_id
1 'polypeptide(L)'
;IYRNPYNALCLRFGQVSKQCKGKLRCGLCSEEYDRDKCPNANNLKCVHCEMAHSSRDKDCPERKKVRNILDSENVSFQEVRSGK
;
A
#
# COMPACT_ATOMS: atom_id res chain seq x y z
N ILE A 1 7.01 -13.79 12.30
CA ILE A 1 5.71 -13.82 11.56
C ILE A 1 5.58 -12.50 10.82
N TYR A 2 6.01 -12.44 9.57
CA TYR A 2 6.04 -11.19 8.80
C TYR A 2 4.60 -10.87 8.34
N ARG A 3 3.82 -10.19 9.21
CA ARG A 3 2.45 -9.78 8.87
C ARG A 3 2.53 -8.83 7.68
N ASN A 4 1.90 -9.23 6.58
CA ASN A 4 1.81 -8.46 5.36
C ASN A 4 1.40 -7.01 5.68
N PRO A 5 2.28 -6.00 5.47
CA PRO A 5 2.08 -4.63 5.97
C PRO A 5 1.05 -3.82 5.17
N TYR A 6 0.39 -4.49 4.22
CA TYR A 6 -0.64 -3.94 3.36
C TYR A 6 -1.99 -4.44 3.81
N ASN A 7 -2.86 -3.50 4.16
CA ASN A 7 -4.27 -3.80 4.18
C ASN A 7 -4.77 -3.89 2.73
N ALA A 8 -5.26 -5.07 2.33
CA ALA A 8 -5.81 -5.31 1.00
C ALA A 8 -7.02 -4.41 0.69
N LEU A 9 -7.71 -3.89 1.72
CA LEU A 9 -8.86 -3.01 1.51
C LEU A 9 -8.43 -1.64 1.00
N CYS A 10 -7.58 -0.90 1.70
CA CYS A 10 -7.31 0.49 1.34
C CYS A 10 -5.88 0.79 0.89
N LEU A 11 -5.05 -0.26 0.79
CA LEU A 11 -3.66 -0.20 0.32
C LEU A 11 -2.78 0.79 1.10
N ARG A 12 -3.20 1.19 2.28
CA ARG A 12 -2.43 2.07 3.16
C ARG A 12 -1.52 1.24 4.04
N PHE A 13 -0.28 1.72 4.19
CA PHE A 13 0.68 1.16 5.11
C PHE A 13 0.23 1.29 6.56
N GLY A 14 0.59 0.31 7.39
CA GLY A 14 0.59 0.44 8.85
C GLY A 14 -0.75 0.34 9.56
N GLN A 15 -1.80 -0.12 8.89
CA GLN A 15 -3.09 -0.36 9.54
C GLN A 15 -3.65 -1.72 9.15
N VAL A 16 -4.37 -2.35 10.07
CA VAL A 16 -5.12 -3.57 9.80
C VAL A 16 -6.47 -3.24 9.15
N SER A 17 -7.04 -4.19 8.41
CA SER A 17 -8.34 -4.10 7.74
C SER A 17 -9.44 -3.44 8.57
N LYS A 18 -9.57 -3.85 9.83
CA LYS A 18 -10.58 -3.34 10.76
C LYS A 18 -10.43 -1.86 11.12
N GLN A 19 -9.23 -1.28 10.99
CA GLN A 19 -8.96 0.13 11.32
C GLN A 19 -9.06 1.04 10.11
N CYS A 20 -9.22 0.48 8.90
CA CYS A 20 -9.30 1.31 7.73
C CYS A 20 -10.69 1.93 7.56
N LYS A 21 -10.76 3.24 7.77
CA LYS A 21 -11.92 4.07 7.46
C LYS A 21 -11.96 4.54 5.99
N GLY A 22 -11.04 4.04 5.17
CA GLY A 22 -10.96 4.35 3.74
C GLY A 22 -11.83 3.42 2.91
N LYS A 23 -12.04 3.79 1.64
CA LYS A 23 -12.72 2.93 0.68
C LYS A 23 -11.82 1.77 0.23
N LEU A 24 -12.45 0.69 -0.22
CA LEU A 24 -11.79 -0.42 -0.91
C LEU A 24 -11.10 0.12 -2.17
N ARG A 25 -9.82 -0.22 -2.37
CA ARG A 25 -9.01 0.18 -3.52
C ARG A 25 -8.32 -1.02 -4.14
N CYS A 26 -8.34 -1.08 -5.46
CA CYS A 26 -7.74 -2.14 -6.23
C CYS A 26 -6.21 -2.08 -6.13
N GLY A 27 -5.58 -3.18 -5.71
CA GLY A 27 -4.12 -3.29 -5.61
C GLY A 27 -3.36 -3.13 -6.93
N LEU A 28 -4.05 -3.19 -8.07
CA LEU A 28 -3.48 -3.10 -9.41
C LEU A 28 -3.54 -1.67 -9.97
N CYS A 29 -4.71 -1.03 -9.93
CA CYS A 29 -4.98 0.25 -10.58
C CYS A 29 -5.40 1.38 -9.62
N SER A 30 -5.47 1.09 -8.31
CA SER A 30 -5.81 2.06 -7.24
C SER A 30 -7.24 2.60 -7.25
N GLU A 31 -8.10 2.11 -8.14
CA GLU A 31 -9.51 2.48 -8.26
C GLU A 31 -10.40 1.85 -7.18
N GLU A 32 -11.62 2.37 -6.99
CA GLU A 32 -12.53 2.04 -5.88
C GLU A 32 -13.30 0.72 -6.06
N TYR A 33 -12.59 -0.39 -6.23
CA TYR A 33 -13.17 -1.73 -6.33
C TYR A 33 -12.20 -2.82 -5.86
N ASP A 34 -12.74 -4.03 -5.72
CA ASP A 34 -11.95 -5.19 -5.36
C ASP A 34 -10.97 -5.58 -6.48
N ARG A 35 -9.77 -6.02 -6.10
CA ARG A 35 -8.75 -6.47 -7.06
C ARG A 35 -9.27 -7.59 -7.96
N ASP A 36 -10.05 -8.52 -7.42
CA ASP A 36 -10.62 -9.65 -8.17
C ASP A 36 -11.64 -9.20 -9.22
N LYS A 37 -12.18 -7.98 -9.09
CA LYS A 37 -13.10 -7.37 -10.05
C LYS A 37 -12.44 -6.30 -10.92
N CYS A 38 -11.11 -6.25 -10.99
CA CYS A 38 -10.41 -5.20 -11.70
C CYS A 38 -10.61 -5.31 -13.23
N PRO A 39 -11.35 -4.38 -13.89
CA PRO A 39 -11.45 -4.35 -15.35
C PRO A 39 -10.14 -3.90 -16.01
N ASN A 40 -9.26 -3.25 -15.24
CA ASN A 40 -8.03 -2.62 -15.71
C ASN A 40 -6.78 -3.38 -15.23
N ALA A 41 -6.80 -4.71 -15.27
CA ALA A 41 -5.67 -5.54 -14.82
C ALA A 41 -4.38 -5.27 -15.62
N ASN A 42 -4.51 -4.79 -16.86
CA ASN A 42 -3.38 -4.38 -17.71
C ASN A 42 -2.93 -2.94 -17.49
N ASN A 43 -3.78 -2.07 -16.94
CA ASN A 43 -3.46 -0.67 -16.67
C ASN A 43 -3.13 -0.51 -15.19
N LEU A 44 -1.95 -0.99 -14.83
CA LEU A 44 -1.46 -0.89 -13.45
C LEU A 44 -1.25 0.58 -13.10
N LYS A 45 -1.65 0.97 -11.90
CA LYS A 45 -1.42 2.29 -11.32
C LYS A 45 -1.20 2.14 -9.83
N CYS A 46 -0.04 2.57 -9.35
CA CYS A 46 0.32 2.50 -7.94
C CYS A 46 -0.37 3.60 -7.13
N VAL A 47 -0.93 3.26 -5.97
CA VAL A 47 -1.64 4.24 -5.11
C VAL A 47 -0.67 5.20 -4.41
N HIS A 48 0.61 4.84 -4.36
CA HIS A 48 1.64 5.56 -3.62
C HIS A 48 2.43 6.52 -4.51
N CYS A 49 2.84 6.05 -5.69
CA CYS A 49 3.68 6.84 -6.61
C CYS A 49 3.04 7.06 -7.98
N GLU A 50 1.80 6.60 -8.19
CA GLU A 50 1.00 6.80 -9.42
C GLU A 50 1.61 6.26 -10.72
N MET A 51 2.72 5.53 -10.62
CA MET A 51 3.38 4.89 -11.76
C MET A 51 2.66 3.62 -12.21
N ALA A 52 3.01 3.16 -13.42
CA ALA A 52 2.44 2.00 -14.09
C ALA A 52 2.89 0.64 -13.50
N HIS A 53 2.64 0.43 -12.21
CA HIS A 53 2.90 -0.83 -11.51
C HIS A 53 1.90 -1.06 -10.37
N SER A 54 1.83 -2.29 -9.86
CA SER A 54 0.92 -2.63 -8.76
C SER A 54 1.36 -1.99 -7.44
N SER A 55 0.44 -1.63 -6.55
CA SER A 55 0.79 -1.02 -5.25
C SER A 55 1.60 -1.94 -4.32
N ARG A 56 1.64 -3.24 -4.64
CA ARG A 56 2.40 -4.27 -3.93
C ARG A 56 3.74 -4.58 -4.59
N ASP A 57 4.05 -3.90 -5.68
CA ASP A 57 5.29 -4.09 -6.42
C ASP A 57 6.49 -3.76 -5.53
N LYS A 58 7.49 -4.63 -5.56
CA LYS A 58 8.70 -4.46 -4.73
C LYS A 58 9.57 -3.32 -5.25
N ASP A 59 9.45 -3.00 -6.53
CA ASP A 59 10.24 -1.98 -7.18
C ASP A 59 9.72 -0.55 -6.92
N CYS A 60 8.49 -0.43 -6.40
CA CYS A 60 7.88 0.84 -6.05
C CYS A 60 8.81 1.70 -5.15
N PRO A 61 9.17 2.93 -5.59
CA PRO A 61 10.10 3.78 -4.86
C PRO A 61 9.58 4.19 -3.48
N GLU A 62 8.28 4.49 -3.37
CA GLU A 62 7.65 4.84 -2.09
C GLU A 62 7.65 3.67 -1.11
N ARG A 63 7.45 2.45 -1.62
CA ARG A 63 7.57 1.23 -0.79
C ARG A 63 9.00 1.05 -0.29
N LYS A 64 10.00 1.24 -1.16
CA LYS A 64 11.42 1.16 -0.79
C LYS A 64 11.76 2.22 0.26
N LYS A 65 11.26 3.45 0.11
CA LYS A 65 11.44 4.55 1.06
C LYS A 65 10.85 4.21 2.43
N VAL A 66 9.58 3.82 2.48
CA VAL A 66 8.92 3.41 3.73
C VAL A 66 9.66 2.22 4.35
N ARG A 67 10.05 1.22 3.55
CA ARG A 67 10.80 0.06 4.05
C ARG A 67 12.14 0.47 4.66
N ASN A 68 12.87 1.38 4.02
CA ASN A 68 14.15 1.87 4.48
C ASN A 68 14.01 2.65 5.79
N ILE A 69 13.01 3.52 5.93
CA ILE A 69 12.74 4.25 7.19
C ILE A 69 12.44 3.28 8.33
N LEU A 70 11.59 2.27 8.10
CA LEU A 70 11.25 1.28 9.13
C LEU A 70 12.45 0.44 9.56
N ASP A 71 13.35 0.14 8.62
CA ASP A 71 14.56 -0.65 8.87
C ASP A 71 15.62 0.20 9.59
N SER A 72 15.83 1.43 9.12
CA SER A 72 16.83 2.36 9.63
C SER A 72 16.47 2.90 11.01
N GLU A 73 15.20 3.20 11.26
CA GLU A 73 14.78 3.81 12.53
C GLU A 73 14.17 2.79 13.50
N ASN A 74 14.03 1.52 13.10
CA ASN A 74 13.33 0.48 13.86
C ASN A 74 11.92 0.92 14.31
N VAL A 75 11.34 1.87 13.57
CA VAL A 75 10.03 2.45 13.84
C VAL A 75 8.94 1.57 13.24
N SER A 76 7.78 1.57 13.87
CA SER A 76 6.61 0.90 13.30
C SER A 76 5.94 1.77 12.24
N PHE A 77 5.24 1.16 11.28
CA PHE A 77 4.52 1.91 10.22
C PHE A 77 3.51 2.95 10.75
N GLN A 78 3.02 2.78 11.98
CA GLN A 78 2.15 3.77 12.64
C GLN A 78 2.89 5.08 12.93
N GLU A 79 4.19 5.02 13.23
CA GLU A 79 5.01 6.18 13.56
C GLU A 79 5.36 6.98 12.30
N VAL A 80 5.73 6.30 11.22
CA VAL A 80 5.98 6.93 9.90
C VAL A 80 4.74 7.69 9.39
N ARG A 81 3.54 7.17 9.65
CA ARG A 81 2.28 7.83 9.26
C ARG A 81 2.00 9.09 10.08
N SER A 82 2.50 9.17 11.31
CA SER A 82 2.15 10.24 12.24
C SER A 82 3.06 11.47 12.12
N GLY A 83 4.02 11.47 11.19
CA GLY A 83 4.84 12.65 10.88
C GLY A 83 5.64 13.15 12.09
N LYS A 84 6.29 12.24 12.81
CA LYS A 84 7.34 12.60 13.76
C LYS A 84 8.68 12.69 13.05
#